data_AF-A0A833HIL3-F1
#
_entry.id   AF-A0A833HIL3-F1
#
_cell.length_a   1.000
_cell.length_b   1.000
_cell.length_c   1.000
_cell.angle_alpha   90.00
_cell.angle_beta   90.00
_cell.angle_gamma   90.00
#
_symmetry.space_group_name_H-M   'P 1'
#
loop_
_entity.id
_entity.type
_entity.pdbx_description
1 polymer ?
#
loop_
_entity_poly.entity_id
_entity_poly.type
_entity_poly.pdbx_seq_one_letter_code
_entity_poly.pdbx_strand_id
1 'polypeptide(L)'
;MSRSIRWSWLRRALVALLSLTPAVAVADVESDLRARLRGRSAIVLSAVASECTEHYSDNQAAGGYASGSGPVQLPAGELATIDNVHIGWTRFDVNLTLVTPFRVPIVDGPFQLFEHRPCRVQLAFDVPRDVRKDLDRAEATVLAILEVHPSPDAARASGSWNGREPEPLPADSEERWAEYRVWKAAQVNVEIRRKLDTVLADAQAALRNMRDDAEYLESFALGAASRRYDSTSSCDALLSASFYPSGSGGKSSRGYADGQRVAWSLNIARGLQGCWVEVLPGG
;
A
#
# COMPACT_ATOMS: atom_id res chain seq x y z
N MET A 1 -34.94 -47.96 -69.55
CA MET A 1 -36.09 -48.07 -68.63
C MET A 1 -35.71 -47.46 -67.29
N SER A 2 -36.68 -46.79 -66.68
CA SER A 2 -36.72 -46.27 -65.30
C SER A 2 -35.97 -44.97 -64.97
N ARG A 3 -36.80 -43.93 -64.79
CA ARG A 3 -36.53 -42.63 -64.18
C ARG A 3 -36.55 -42.78 -62.65
N SER A 4 -35.72 -42.02 -61.93
CA SER A 4 -36.14 -41.49 -60.62
C SER A 4 -35.43 -40.17 -60.29
N ILE A 5 -36.20 -39.10 -60.44
CA ILE A 5 -35.99 -37.77 -59.87
C ILE A 5 -36.50 -37.81 -58.43
N ARG A 6 -35.69 -37.40 -57.43
CA ARG A 6 -36.15 -36.88 -56.12
C ARG A 6 -35.12 -35.87 -55.62
N TRP A 7 -35.30 -34.56 -55.83
CA TRP A 7 -35.92 -33.62 -54.90
C TRP A 7 -35.32 -33.66 -53.48
N SER A 8 -34.20 -32.95 -53.24
CA SER A 8 -33.68 -32.73 -51.87
C SER A 8 -32.92 -31.40 -51.64
N TRP A 9 -33.02 -30.40 -52.52
CA TRP A 9 -32.13 -29.22 -52.48
C TRP A 9 -32.79 -27.87 -52.15
N LEU A 10 -34.04 -27.83 -51.69
CA LEU A 10 -34.78 -26.54 -51.53
C LEU A 10 -35.39 -26.29 -50.12
N ARG A 11 -34.72 -26.70 -49.03
CA ARG A 11 -35.18 -26.38 -47.65
C ARG A 11 -34.08 -25.98 -46.65
N ARG A 12 -32.92 -25.50 -47.10
CA ARG A 12 -31.84 -25.01 -46.19
C ARG A 12 -31.38 -23.59 -46.47
N ALA A 13 -32.32 -22.70 -46.81
CA ALA A 13 -32.02 -21.28 -47.02
C ALA A 13 -33.12 -20.40 -46.41
N LEU A 14 -33.42 -20.56 -45.11
CA LEU A 14 -34.31 -19.61 -44.42
C LEU A 14 -34.25 -19.66 -42.87
N VAL A 15 -33.06 -19.69 -42.25
CA VAL A 15 -32.94 -19.46 -40.77
C VAL A 15 -31.59 -18.78 -40.45
N ALA A 16 -31.35 -17.58 -40.99
CA ALA A 16 -30.18 -16.76 -40.62
C ALA A 16 -30.51 -15.26 -40.68
N LEU A 17 -31.71 -14.88 -40.24
CA LEU A 17 -32.18 -13.48 -40.25
C LEU A 17 -32.98 -13.09 -38.99
N LEU A 18 -32.80 -13.80 -37.87
CA LEU A 18 -33.36 -13.42 -36.58
C LEU A 18 -32.26 -13.44 -35.52
N SER A 19 -31.68 -12.27 -35.26
CA SER A 19 -31.16 -11.77 -33.95
C SER A 19 -30.05 -10.71 -34.12
N LEU A 20 -30.27 -9.71 -34.98
CA LEU A 20 -29.61 -8.41 -34.86
C LEU A 20 -30.52 -7.48 -34.04
N THR A 21 -30.86 -7.88 -32.82
CA THR A 21 -31.31 -6.88 -31.84
C THR A 21 -30.05 -6.12 -31.42
N PRO A 22 -29.94 -4.80 -31.68
CA PRO A 22 -28.87 -4.04 -31.08
C PRO A 22 -28.99 -4.27 -29.57
N ALA A 23 -27.94 -4.84 -28.97
CA ALA A 23 -27.83 -4.82 -27.52
C ALA A 23 -27.90 -3.34 -27.16
N VAL A 24 -29.01 -2.93 -26.55
CA VAL A 24 -29.09 -1.63 -25.88
C VAL A 24 -28.11 -1.77 -24.74
N ALA A 25 -26.85 -1.42 -24.99
CA ALA A 25 -25.86 -1.29 -23.95
C ALA A 25 -26.48 -0.32 -22.97
N VAL A 26 -26.85 -0.81 -21.79
CA VAL A 26 -27.18 0.06 -20.68
C VAL A 26 -25.94 0.90 -20.49
N ALA A 27 -26.02 2.17 -20.88
CA ALA A 27 -24.90 3.10 -20.77
C ALA A 27 -24.46 3.09 -19.31
N ASP A 28 -23.32 2.48 -19.06
CA ASP A 28 -22.72 2.47 -17.75
C ASP A 28 -22.04 3.82 -17.58
N VAL A 29 -22.78 4.75 -16.97
CA VAL A 29 -22.33 6.13 -16.74
C VAL A 29 -20.96 6.16 -16.08
N GLU A 30 -20.64 5.22 -15.20
CA GLU A 30 -19.30 5.13 -14.59
C GLU A 30 -18.24 4.80 -15.64
N SER A 31 -18.47 3.77 -16.45
CA SER A 31 -17.54 3.35 -17.50
C SER A 31 -17.31 4.46 -18.52
N ASP A 32 -18.37 5.13 -18.96
CA ASP A 32 -18.29 6.20 -19.96
C ASP A 32 -17.60 7.45 -19.40
N LEU A 33 -17.93 7.85 -18.17
CA LEU A 33 -17.28 8.98 -17.50
C LEU A 33 -15.80 8.70 -17.25
N ARG A 34 -15.48 7.49 -16.78
CA ARG A 34 -14.10 7.03 -16.61
C ARG A 34 -13.35 7.05 -17.94
N ALA A 35 -13.96 6.60 -19.04
CA ALA A 35 -13.33 6.63 -20.36
C ALA A 35 -13.05 8.04 -20.87
N ARG A 36 -13.90 9.04 -20.54
CA ARG A 36 -13.69 10.45 -20.91
C ARG A 36 -12.57 11.10 -20.10
N LEU A 37 -12.55 10.85 -18.79
CA LEU A 37 -11.74 11.62 -17.84
C LEU A 37 -10.43 10.96 -17.42
N ARG A 38 -10.37 9.63 -17.33
CA ARG A 38 -9.18 8.93 -16.82
C ARG A 38 -7.95 9.19 -17.69
N GLY A 39 -6.83 9.50 -17.05
CA GLY A 39 -5.56 9.83 -17.68
C GLY A 39 -5.48 11.24 -18.27
N ARG A 40 -6.56 12.04 -18.19
CA ARG A 40 -6.53 13.45 -18.56
C ARG A 40 -5.78 14.27 -17.52
N SER A 41 -5.21 15.38 -17.97
CA SER A 41 -4.68 16.40 -17.08
C SER A 41 -5.79 17.33 -16.64
N ALA A 42 -5.73 17.82 -15.41
CA ALA A 42 -6.72 18.74 -14.88
C ALA A 42 -6.04 19.82 -14.04
N ILE A 43 -6.58 21.03 -14.06
CA ILE A 43 -6.28 22.07 -13.07
C ILE A 43 -7.36 22.05 -12.00
N VAL A 44 -6.97 21.91 -10.73
CA VAL A 44 -7.89 21.94 -9.60
C VAL A 44 -8.26 23.39 -9.28
N LEU A 45 -9.51 23.78 -9.50
CA LEU A 45 -9.95 25.17 -9.43
C LEU A 45 -10.19 25.68 -8.00
N SER A 46 -10.15 24.81 -7.00
CA SER A 46 -10.30 25.16 -5.59
C SER A 46 -9.10 24.67 -4.77
N ALA A 47 -8.92 25.24 -3.57
CA ALA A 47 -7.97 24.68 -2.62
C ALA A 47 -8.39 23.26 -2.20
N VAL A 48 -7.41 22.40 -1.94
CA VAL A 48 -7.59 21.02 -1.47
C VAL A 48 -6.56 20.69 -0.41
N ALA A 49 -6.79 19.63 0.37
CA ALA A 49 -5.84 19.13 1.35
C ALA A 49 -5.34 17.74 0.97
N SER A 50 -4.07 17.46 1.29
CA SER A 50 -3.50 16.12 1.15
C SER A 50 -2.56 15.78 2.30
N GLU A 51 -2.43 14.49 2.58
CA GLU A 51 -1.39 13.94 3.46
C GLU A 51 -0.09 13.67 2.69
N CYS A 52 -0.12 13.76 1.36
CA CYS A 52 1.01 13.43 0.47
C CYS A 52 1.64 12.06 0.79
N THR A 53 0.77 11.07 0.96
CA THR A 53 1.10 9.64 1.12
C THR A 53 0.65 8.86 -0.11
N GLU A 54 0.80 7.54 -0.08
CA GLU A 54 0.28 6.65 -1.13
C GLU A 54 -1.26 6.56 -1.17
N HIS A 55 -1.93 7.08 -0.14
CA HIS A 55 -3.38 7.09 -0.03
C HIS A 55 -3.97 8.41 -0.53
N TYR A 56 -5.18 8.34 -1.10
CA TYR A 56 -5.93 9.53 -1.48
C TYR A 56 -6.51 10.19 -0.24
N SER A 57 -6.31 11.50 -0.09
CA SER A 57 -6.93 12.28 0.98
C SER A 57 -8.32 12.77 0.58
N ASP A 58 -9.30 12.55 1.44
CA ASP A 58 -10.70 12.87 1.16
C ASP A 58 -10.94 14.39 1.21
N ASN A 59 -11.53 14.90 0.14
CA ASN A 59 -11.92 16.29 -0.02
C ASN A 59 -13.37 16.33 -0.48
N GLN A 60 -14.25 16.89 0.34
CA GLN A 60 -15.67 17.06 0.01
C GLN A 60 -15.81 18.16 -1.03
N ALA A 61 -16.41 17.84 -2.18
CA ALA A 61 -16.58 18.73 -3.31
C ALA A 61 -18.07 19.07 -3.53
N ALA A 62 -18.40 20.36 -3.47
CA ALA A 62 -19.75 20.86 -3.72
C ALA A 62 -19.72 22.28 -4.30
N GLY A 63 -20.54 22.53 -5.32
CA GLY A 63 -20.74 23.89 -5.86
C GLY A 63 -19.47 24.56 -6.41
N GLY A 64 -18.52 23.79 -6.92
CA GLY A 64 -17.24 24.30 -7.44
C GLY A 64 -16.16 24.55 -6.37
N TYR A 65 -16.41 24.17 -5.13
CA TYR A 65 -15.44 24.25 -4.04
C TYR A 65 -15.15 22.85 -3.48
N ALA A 66 -13.91 22.62 -3.07
CA ALA A 66 -13.53 21.48 -2.24
C ALA A 66 -13.12 21.94 -0.85
N SER A 67 -13.35 21.08 0.13
CA SER A 67 -12.82 21.21 1.48
C SER A 67 -12.35 19.85 1.97
N GLY A 68 -11.16 19.81 2.56
CA GLY A 68 -10.57 18.59 3.09
C GLY A 68 -9.74 18.90 4.32
N SER A 69 -9.42 17.85 5.07
CA SER A 69 -8.49 17.92 6.20
C SER A 69 -7.20 17.21 5.84
N GLY A 70 -6.07 17.87 6.07
CA GLY A 70 -4.76 17.29 5.82
C GLY A 70 -3.65 18.25 6.27
N PRO A 71 -2.45 17.72 6.55
CA PRO A 71 -1.31 18.51 6.97
C PRO A 71 -0.80 19.44 5.87
N VAL A 72 -1.00 19.09 4.59
CA VAL A 72 -0.61 19.92 3.44
C VAL A 72 -1.85 20.56 2.84
N GLN A 73 -1.86 21.89 2.84
CA GLN A 73 -2.87 22.71 2.18
C GLN A 73 -2.35 23.12 0.81
N LEU A 74 -3.08 22.74 -0.23
CA LEU A 74 -2.73 22.97 -1.62
C LEU A 74 -3.65 24.07 -2.16
N PRO A 75 -3.10 25.17 -2.72
CA PRO A 75 -3.91 26.26 -3.24
C PRO A 75 -4.69 25.82 -4.48
N ALA A 76 -5.61 26.66 -4.95
CA ALA A 76 -6.20 26.49 -6.28
C ALA A 76 -5.13 26.60 -7.38
N GLY A 77 -5.45 26.05 -8.55
CA GLY A 77 -4.61 26.08 -9.74
C GLY A 77 -3.59 24.94 -9.83
N GLU A 78 -3.70 23.91 -8.98
CA GLU A 78 -2.79 22.76 -8.99
C GLU A 78 -3.00 21.88 -10.22
N LEU A 79 -1.89 21.51 -10.87
CA LEU A 79 -1.91 20.56 -11.97
C LEU A 79 -1.96 19.11 -11.44
N ALA A 80 -2.95 18.35 -11.89
CA ALA A 80 -3.16 16.96 -11.53
C ALA A 80 -3.41 16.06 -12.75
N THR A 81 -3.27 14.76 -12.54
CA THR A 81 -3.77 13.72 -13.44
C THR A 81 -4.98 13.05 -12.81
N ILE A 82 -6.02 12.81 -13.60
CA ILE A 82 -7.21 12.07 -13.15
C ILE A 82 -6.91 10.57 -13.22
N ASP A 83 -6.73 9.93 -12.08
CA ASP A 83 -6.34 8.51 -12.00
C ASP A 83 -7.53 7.58 -12.20
N ASN A 84 -8.66 7.94 -11.59
CA ASN A 84 -9.88 7.16 -11.62
C ASN A 84 -11.11 8.01 -11.28
N VAL A 85 -12.27 7.53 -11.74
CA VAL A 85 -13.59 8.01 -11.32
C VAL A 85 -14.39 6.80 -10.85
N HIS A 86 -15.10 6.92 -9.73
CA HIS A 86 -15.94 5.86 -9.17
C HIS A 86 -17.31 6.40 -8.80
N ILE A 87 -18.39 5.78 -9.25
CA ILE A 87 -19.76 6.21 -8.94
C ILE A 87 -20.37 5.25 -7.92
N GLY A 88 -20.37 5.67 -6.66
CA GLY A 88 -21.01 4.96 -5.56
C GLY A 88 -22.54 5.15 -5.51
N TRP A 89 -23.15 4.51 -4.51
CA TRP A 89 -24.60 4.61 -4.29
C TRP A 89 -25.05 5.98 -3.79
N THR A 90 -24.22 6.70 -3.05
CA THR A 90 -24.57 8.01 -2.44
C THR A 90 -23.82 9.18 -3.06
N ARG A 91 -22.61 8.94 -3.56
CA ARG A 91 -21.67 9.94 -4.07
C ARG A 91 -20.92 9.38 -5.28
N PHE A 92 -20.17 10.22 -5.98
CA PHE A 92 -19.09 9.72 -6.84
C PHE A 92 -17.77 10.38 -6.44
N ASP A 93 -16.68 9.64 -6.61
CA ASP A 93 -15.34 9.99 -6.16
C ASP A 93 -14.42 10.14 -7.38
N VAL A 94 -13.66 11.23 -7.44
CA VAL A 94 -12.63 11.47 -8.47
C VAL A 94 -11.27 11.48 -7.79
N ASN A 95 -10.43 10.52 -8.17
CA ASN A 95 -9.09 10.36 -7.65
C ASN A 95 -8.09 11.10 -8.54
N LEU A 96 -7.28 11.95 -7.92
CA LEU A 96 -6.31 12.82 -8.57
C LEU A 96 -4.92 12.58 -7.98
N THR A 97 -3.91 12.54 -8.83
CA THR A 97 -2.50 12.63 -8.42
C THR A 97 -1.93 13.96 -8.92
N LEU A 98 -1.43 14.78 -8.00
CA LEU A 98 -0.77 16.04 -8.37
C LEU A 98 0.53 15.76 -9.14
N VAL A 99 0.75 16.51 -10.21
CA VAL A 99 1.94 16.36 -11.06
C VAL A 99 3.19 16.91 -10.37
N THR A 100 3.07 18.05 -9.70
CA THR A 100 4.17 18.64 -8.94
C THR A 100 4.23 18.00 -7.56
N PRO A 101 5.31 17.28 -7.17
CA PRO A 101 5.42 16.71 -5.84
C PRO A 101 5.52 17.79 -4.77
N PHE A 102 5.35 17.39 -3.51
CA PHE A 102 5.51 18.25 -2.36
C PHE A 102 6.70 17.80 -1.53
N ARG A 103 7.45 18.78 -0.98
CA ARG A 103 8.57 18.51 -0.09
C ARG A 103 8.04 18.24 1.31
N VAL A 104 8.16 17.01 1.78
CA VAL A 104 7.64 16.57 3.08
C VAL A 104 8.80 16.37 4.06
N PRO A 105 8.74 16.93 5.28
CA PRO A 105 9.73 16.66 6.32
C PRO A 105 9.52 15.26 6.91
N ILE A 106 10.62 14.55 7.14
CA ILE A 106 10.65 13.28 7.86
C ILE A 106 11.50 13.50 9.11
N VAL A 107 10.94 13.19 10.28
CA VAL A 107 11.64 13.28 11.56
C VAL A 107 11.79 11.89 12.14
N ASP A 108 13.03 11.43 12.30
CA ASP A 108 13.36 10.13 12.91
C ASP A 108 14.63 10.27 13.76
N GLY A 109 14.49 10.12 15.06
CA GLY A 109 15.56 10.37 16.02
C GLY A 109 16.11 11.81 15.90
N PRO A 110 17.44 12.00 15.77
CA PRO A 110 18.04 13.33 15.65
C PRO A 110 17.98 13.92 14.23
N PHE A 111 17.45 13.19 13.25
CA PHE A 111 17.45 13.61 11.85
C PHE A 111 16.13 14.29 11.47
N GLN A 112 16.27 15.42 10.77
CA GLN A 112 15.21 16.02 9.98
C GLN A 112 15.60 15.93 8.51
N LEU A 113 14.94 15.03 7.79
CA LEU A 113 15.15 14.76 6.38
C LEU A 113 14.03 15.38 5.56
N PHE A 114 14.24 15.47 4.26
CA PHE A 114 13.23 15.93 3.32
C PHE A 114 13.25 15.00 2.11
N GLU A 115 12.06 14.74 1.60
CA GLU A 115 11.89 14.08 0.32
C GLU A 115 10.71 14.67 -0.44
N HIS A 116 10.70 14.44 -1.75
CA HIS A 116 9.57 14.76 -2.59
C HIS A 116 8.59 13.61 -2.61
N ARG A 117 7.33 13.87 -2.24
CA ARG A 117 6.25 12.89 -2.34
C ARG A 117 5.18 13.35 -3.31
N PRO A 118 4.58 12.42 -4.09
CA PRO A 118 3.36 12.73 -4.83
C PRO A 118 2.22 13.00 -3.82
N CYS A 119 1.35 13.95 -4.13
CA CYS A 119 0.16 14.20 -3.34
C CYS A 119 -1.07 13.65 -4.07
N ARG A 120 -1.84 12.83 -3.36
CA ARG A 120 -3.05 12.18 -3.87
C ARG A 120 -4.28 12.77 -3.19
N VAL A 121 -5.28 13.11 -4.00
CA VAL A 121 -6.49 13.82 -3.58
C VAL A 121 -7.69 13.06 -4.11
N GLN A 122 -8.66 12.73 -3.25
CA GLN A 122 -9.98 12.24 -3.67
C GLN A 122 -10.99 13.36 -3.52
N LEU A 123 -11.61 13.77 -4.62
CA LEU A 123 -12.76 14.67 -4.60
C LEU A 123 -14.03 13.82 -4.47
N ALA A 124 -14.71 13.94 -3.33
CA ALA A 124 -15.96 13.26 -3.02
C ALA A 124 -17.15 14.17 -3.30
N PHE A 125 -17.99 13.82 -4.27
CA PHE A 125 -19.13 14.63 -4.69
C PHE A 125 -20.45 14.06 -4.19
N ASP A 126 -21.09 14.74 -3.25
CA ASP A 126 -22.44 14.40 -2.77
C ASP A 126 -23.48 14.88 -3.78
N VAL A 127 -23.83 13.99 -4.73
CA VAL A 127 -24.78 14.32 -5.80
C VAL A 127 -26.08 13.48 -5.78
N PRO A 128 -27.21 14.09 -6.16
CA PRO A 128 -28.47 13.40 -6.36
C PRO A 128 -28.38 12.20 -7.33
N ARG A 129 -29.31 11.24 -7.17
CA ARG A 129 -29.34 10.00 -7.97
C ARG A 129 -29.55 10.27 -9.47
N ASP A 130 -30.29 11.29 -9.83
CA ASP A 130 -30.52 11.69 -11.22
C ASP A 130 -29.24 12.22 -11.88
N VAL A 131 -28.38 12.94 -11.15
CA VAL A 131 -27.06 13.36 -11.65
C VAL A 131 -26.14 12.15 -11.88
N ARG A 132 -26.12 11.17 -10.97
CA ARG A 132 -25.27 9.97 -11.11
C ARG A 132 -25.69 9.03 -12.24
N LYS A 133 -26.91 9.16 -12.74
CA LYS A 133 -27.46 8.36 -13.84
C LYS A 133 -27.39 9.08 -15.18
N ASP A 134 -26.89 10.30 -15.20
CA ASP A 134 -26.82 11.14 -16.38
C ASP A 134 -25.35 11.52 -16.59
N LEU A 135 -24.78 11.01 -17.68
CA LEU A 135 -23.36 11.18 -17.98
C LEU A 135 -22.96 12.65 -18.09
N ASP A 136 -23.75 13.46 -18.79
CA ASP A 136 -23.41 14.85 -19.05
C ASP A 136 -23.55 15.70 -17.78
N ARG A 137 -24.52 15.38 -16.91
CA ARG A 137 -24.67 16.06 -15.61
C ARG A 137 -23.58 15.63 -14.62
N ALA A 138 -23.19 14.36 -14.62
CA ALA A 138 -22.07 13.88 -13.81
C ALA A 138 -20.76 14.54 -14.26
N GLU A 139 -20.49 14.59 -15.56
CA GLU A 139 -19.32 15.27 -16.12
C GLU A 139 -19.32 16.76 -15.80
N ALA A 140 -20.44 17.47 -15.99
CA ALA A 140 -20.57 18.87 -15.63
C ALA A 140 -20.28 19.13 -14.14
N THR A 141 -20.63 18.19 -13.26
CA THR A 141 -20.31 18.30 -11.83
C THR A 141 -18.81 18.24 -11.58
N VAL A 142 -18.09 17.33 -12.26
CA VAL A 142 -16.63 17.26 -12.17
C VAL A 142 -15.99 18.53 -12.74
N LEU A 143 -16.47 19.00 -13.89
CA LEU A 143 -15.94 20.19 -14.56
C LEU A 143 -16.21 21.50 -13.81
N ALA A 144 -17.11 21.49 -12.81
CA ALA A 144 -17.34 22.64 -11.94
C ALA A 144 -16.15 22.91 -10.99
N ILE A 145 -15.30 21.91 -10.73
CA ILE A 145 -14.13 22.03 -9.85
C ILE A 145 -12.80 21.72 -10.56
N LEU A 146 -12.86 21.06 -11.73
CA LEU A 146 -11.69 20.73 -12.55
C LEU A 146 -11.79 21.39 -13.92
N GLU A 147 -10.72 22.08 -14.33
CA GLU A 147 -10.52 22.43 -15.73
C GLU A 147 -9.71 21.31 -16.41
N VAL A 148 -10.37 20.51 -17.25
CA VAL A 148 -9.78 19.29 -17.83
C VAL A 148 -9.16 19.58 -19.19
N HIS A 149 -7.96 19.06 -19.39
CA HIS A 149 -7.14 19.25 -20.58
C HIS A 149 -6.72 17.91 -21.21
N PRO A 150 -6.45 17.90 -22.53
CA PRO A 150 -6.01 16.69 -23.21
C PRO A 150 -4.59 16.25 -22.85
N SER A 151 -3.74 17.15 -22.34
CA SER A 151 -2.34 16.88 -22.01
C SER A 151 -1.82 17.82 -20.90
N PRO A 152 -0.69 17.46 -20.25
CA PRO A 152 -0.08 18.32 -19.23
C PRO A 152 0.35 19.68 -19.78
N ASP A 153 0.87 19.74 -21.01
CA ASP A 153 1.33 20.99 -21.61
C ASP A 153 0.16 21.94 -21.92
N ALA A 154 -0.98 21.39 -22.37
CA ALA A 154 -2.19 22.19 -22.55
C ALA A 154 -2.71 22.74 -21.21
N ALA A 155 -2.61 21.95 -20.13
CA ALA A 155 -2.97 22.40 -18.79
C ALA A 155 -2.03 23.48 -18.26
N ARG A 156 -0.71 23.35 -18.48
CA ARG A 156 0.28 24.39 -18.12
C ARG A 156 0.11 25.68 -18.92
N ALA A 157 -0.43 25.61 -20.12
CA ALA A 157 -0.76 26.80 -20.90
C ALA A 157 -2.05 27.48 -20.44
N SER A 158 -2.83 26.87 -19.54
CA SER A 158 -4.05 27.47 -19.00
C SER A 158 -3.72 28.64 -18.08
N GLY A 159 -4.55 29.69 -18.14
CA GLY A 159 -4.50 30.81 -17.19
C GLY A 159 -4.89 30.44 -15.77
N SER A 160 -5.51 29.26 -15.56
CA SER A 160 -5.88 28.76 -14.24
C SER A 160 -4.73 28.03 -13.52
N TRP A 161 -3.66 27.65 -14.24
CA TRP A 161 -2.51 26.99 -13.61
C TRP A 161 -1.74 27.97 -12.73
N ASN A 162 -1.47 27.57 -11.49
CA ASN A 162 -0.78 28.41 -10.51
C ASN A 162 0.75 28.46 -10.71
N GLY A 163 1.30 27.74 -11.68
CA GLY A 163 2.74 27.74 -11.96
C GLY A 163 3.59 27.05 -10.91
N ARG A 164 3.02 26.24 -10.00
CA ARG A 164 3.79 25.65 -8.90
C ARG A 164 4.85 24.67 -9.43
N GLU A 165 6.09 24.97 -9.06
CA GLU A 165 7.25 24.10 -9.24
C GLU A 165 7.59 23.33 -7.95
N PRO A 166 8.31 22.20 -8.05
CA PRO A 166 8.75 21.47 -6.86
C PRO A 166 9.70 22.33 -6.02
N GLU A 167 9.43 22.45 -4.73
CA GLU A 167 10.33 23.15 -3.82
C GLU A 167 11.67 22.39 -3.74
N PRO A 168 12.83 23.04 -3.94
CA PRO A 168 14.11 22.34 -3.93
C PRO A 168 14.38 21.69 -2.57
N LEU A 169 15.01 20.51 -2.59
CA LEU A 169 15.53 19.91 -1.36
C LEU A 169 16.67 20.77 -0.79
N PRO A 170 16.92 20.75 0.54
CA PRO A 170 18.12 21.34 1.12
C PRO A 170 19.39 20.84 0.42
N ALA A 171 20.40 21.71 0.27
CA ALA A 171 21.63 21.39 -0.47
C ALA A 171 22.41 20.21 0.13
N ASP A 172 22.26 19.97 1.43
CA ASP A 172 22.91 18.89 2.19
C ASP A 172 22.03 17.63 2.32
N SER A 173 20.93 17.53 1.56
CA SER A 173 19.99 16.42 1.70
C SER A 173 20.64 15.05 1.48
N GLU A 174 21.48 14.90 0.45
CA GLU A 174 22.13 13.62 0.16
C GLU A 174 23.09 13.17 1.28
N GLU A 175 23.86 14.12 1.82
CA GLU A 175 24.77 13.90 2.96
C GLU A 175 23.97 13.47 4.20
N ARG A 176 22.92 14.20 4.57
CA ARG A 176 22.05 13.84 5.70
C ARG A 176 21.38 12.47 5.51
N TRP A 177 20.97 12.13 4.29
CA TRP A 177 20.42 10.81 3.99
C TRP A 177 21.47 9.70 4.15
N ALA A 178 22.74 9.96 3.81
CA ALA A 178 23.82 9.02 4.04
C ALA A 178 24.11 8.81 5.53
N GLU A 179 24.23 9.89 6.30
CA GLU A 179 24.38 9.84 7.75
C GLU A 179 23.21 9.13 8.42
N TYR A 180 21.97 9.41 7.97
CA TYR A 180 20.77 8.74 8.46
C TYR A 180 20.83 7.23 8.24
N ARG A 181 21.26 6.75 7.07
CA ARG A 181 21.36 5.31 6.79
C ARG A 181 22.36 4.62 7.73
N VAL A 182 23.50 5.24 7.96
CA VAL A 182 24.53 4.77 8.92
C VAL A 182 23.94 4.72 10.33
N TRP A 183 23.28 5.79 10.77
CA TRP A 183 22.64 5.85 12.07
C TRP A 183 21.54 4.80 12.22
N LYS A 184 20.66 4.65 11.23
CA LYS A 184 19.54 3.70 11.26
C LYS A 184 20.04 2.25 11.33
N ALA A 185 21.07 1.92 10.55
CA ALA A 185 21.74 0.63 10.63
C ALA A 185 22.32 0.36 12.03
N ALA A 186 22.95 1.38 12.64
CA ALA A 186 23.43 1.27 14.01
C ALA A 186 22.29 1.03 15.02
N GLN A 187 21.13 1.69 14.87
CA GLN A 187 19.96 1.44 15.73
C GLN A 187 19.45 0.00 15.60
N VAL A 188 19.31 -0.51 14.38
CA VAL A 188 18.91 -1.92 14.14
C VAL A 188 19.89 -2.88 14.83
N ASN A 189 21.19 -2.63 14.70
CA ASN A 189 22.22 -3.45 15.36
C ASN A 189 22.15 -3.40 16.90
N VAL A 190 21.78 -2.25 17.49
CA VAL A 190 21.54 -2.14 18.93
C VAL A 190 20.35 -3.01 19.35
N GLU A 191 19.26 -3.02 18.58
CA GLU A 191 18.10 -3.88 18.85
C GLU A 191 18.44 -5.37 18.73
N ILE A 192 19.21 -5.75 17.70
CA ILE A 192 19.72 -7.11 17.52
C ILE A 192 20.55 -7.55 18.72
N ARG A 193 21.50 -6.73 19.19
CA ARG A 193 22.32 -7.03 20.38
C ARG A 193 21.44 -7.23 21.60
N ARG A 194 20.53 -6.29 21.88
CA ARG A 194 19.61 -6.38 23.02
C ARG A 194 18.78 -7.67 22.98
N LYS A 195 18.30 -8.05 21.80
CA LYS A 195 17.54 -9.28 21.62
C LYS A 195 18.41 -10.52 21.84
N LEU A 196 19.62 -10.55 21.27
CA LEU A 196 20.61 -11.61 21.49
C LEU A 196 20.92 -11.80 22.97
N ASP A 197 21.23 -10.72 23.68
CA ASP A 197 21.53 -10.73 25.11
C ASP A 197 20.36 -11.32 25.90
N THR A 198 19.13 -10.90 25.57
CA THR A 198 17.91 -11.40 26.23
C THR A 198 17.73 -12.91 26.01
N VAL A 199 17.78 -13.38 24.76
CA VAL A 199 17.51 -14.81 24.47
C VAL A 199 18.63 -15.72 24.98
N LEU A 200 19.88 -15.26 24.96
CA LEU A 200 21.02 -15.99 25.51
C LEU A 200 20.98 -16.03 27.04
N ALA A 201 20.61 -14.94 27.71
CA ALA A 201 20.40 -14.92 29.15
C ALA A 201 19.29 -15.90 29.58
N ASP A 202 18.18 -15.95 28.83
CA ASP A 202 17.09 -16.91 29.03
C ASP A 202 17.56 -18.37 28.89
N ALA A 203 18.33 -18.68 27.85
CA ALA A 203 18.88 -20.01 27.64
C ALA A 203 19.84 -20.40 28.78
N GLN A 204 20.72 -19.49 29.18
CA GLN A 204 21.64 -19.71 30.30
C GLN A 204 20.88 -19.89 31.61
N ALA A 205 19.80 -19.16 31.85
CA ALA A 205 18.99 -19.31 33.06
C ALA A 205 18.31 -20.68 33.11
N ALA A 206 17.77 -21.18 31.98
CA ALA A 206 17.24 -22.53 31.90
C ALA A 206 18.31 -23.59 32.20
N LEU A 207 19.51 -23.45 31.60
CA LEU A 207 20.63 -24.37 31.81
C LEU A 207 21.20 -24.34 33.24
N ARG A 208 21.28 -23.16 33.88
CA ARG A 208 21.74 -23.05 35.28
C ARG A 208 20.77 -23.68 36.26
N ASN A 209 19.47 -23.67 35.94
CA ASN A 209 18.42 -24.24 36.77
C ASN A 209 18.08 -25.69 36.36
N MET A 210 18.93 -26.30 35.53
CA MET A 210 18.77 -27.67 35.04
C MET A 210 18.90 -28.65 36.21
N ARG A 211 18.00 -29.61 36.29
CA ARG A 211 18.07 -30.71 37.25
C ARG A 211 18.78 -31.90 36.63
N ASP A 212 19.45 -32.69 37.45
CA ASP A 212 20.24 -33.86 37.06
C ASP A 212 19.46 -35.18 37.09
N ASP A 213 18.20 -35.17 37.52
CA ASP A 213 17.36 -36.36 37.52
C ASP A 213 16.95 -36.78 36.10
N ALA A 214 16.89 -38.10 35.89
CA ALA A 214 16.68 -38.70 34.57
C ALA A 214 15.36 -38.26 33.92
N GLU A 215 14.30 -38.11 34.71
CA GLU A 215 12.98 -37.70 34.20
C GLU A 215 12.98 -36.27 33.69
N TYR A 216 13.66 -35.34 34.39
CA TYR A 216 13.89 -33.99 33.91
C TYR A 216 14.71 -33.98 32.62
N LEU A 217 15.84 -34.68 32.58
CA LEU A 217 16.75 -34.68 31.42
C LEU A 217 16.11 -35.28 30.16
N GLU A 218 15.33 -36.36 30.30
CA GLU A 218 14.56 -36.94 29.20
C GLU A 218 13.52 -35.95 28.65
N SER A 219 12.71 -35.35 29.53
CA SER A 219 11.76 -34.32 29.13
C SER A 219 12.42 -33.10 28.50
N PHE A 220 13.59 -32.67 29.00
CA PHE A 220 14.37 -31.58 28.42
C PHE A 220 14.79 -31.89 26.98
N ALA A 221 15.33 -33.08 26.73
CA ALA A 221 15.71 -33.50 25.39
C ALA A 221 14.50 -33.53 24.42
N LEU A 222 13.35 -34.03 24.88
CA LEU A 222 12.10 -34.00 24.09
C LEU A 222 11.64 -32.57 23.80
N GLY A 223 11.71 -31.68 24.79
CA GLY A 223 11.40 -30.27 24.64
C GLY A 223 12.28 -29.60 23.60
N ALA A 224 13.60 -29.78 23.69
CA ALA A 224 14.55 -29.25 22.73
C ALA A 224 14.31 -29.78 21.31
N ALA A 225 14.03 -31.08 21.18
CA ALA A 225 13.73 -31.70 19.89
C ALA A 225 12.44 -31.15 19.25
N SER A 226 11.40 -30.86 20.05
CA SER A 226 10.12 -30.33 19.57
C SER A 226 10.22 -28.96 18.88
N ARG A 227 11.30 -28.21 19.14
CA ARG A 227 11.56 -26.87 18.60
C ARG A 227 12.70 -26.82 17.60
N ARG A 228 13.28 -27.99 17.24
CA ARG A 228 14.45 -28.06 16.36
C ARG A 228 14.22 -27.44 14.98
N TYR A 229 12.99 -27.50 14.47
CA TYR A 229 12.63 -27.06 13.12
C TYR A 229 11.88 -25.73 13.09
N ASP A 230 11.81 -25.01 14.20
CA ASP A 230 11.21 -23.67 14.21
C ASP A 230 12.10 -22.73 13.40
N SER A 231 11.62 -22.32 12.23
CA SER A 231 12.23 -21.29 11.39
C SER A 231 11.37 -20.04 11.39
N THR A 232 11.99 -18.89 11.62
CA THR A 232 11.42 -17.57 11.37
C THR A 232 11.92 -17.06 10.03
N SER A 233 11.06 -16.36 9.27
CA SER A 233 11.33 -16.00 7.87
C SER A 233 11.98 -14.63 7.68
N SER A 234 12.04 -13.78 8.71
CA SER A 234 12.59 -12.43 8.59
C SER A 234 13.23 -11.92 9.89
N CYS A 235 14.07 -10.89 9.76
CA CYS A 235 14.71 -10.22 10.89
C CYS A 235 13.70 -9.55 11.84
N ASP A 236 12.66 -8.92 11.28
CA ASP A 236 11.59 -8.32 12.09
C ASP A 236 10.82 -9.38 12.89
N ALA A 237 10.58 -10.55 12.29
CA ALA A 237 9.96 -11.68 12.98
C ALA A 237 10.87 -12.21 14.11
N LEU A 238 12.18 -12.27 13.89
CA LEU A 238 13.15 -12.66 14.93
C LEU A 238 13.22 -11.66 16.09
N LEU A 239 13.22 -10.36 15.80
CA LEU A 239 13.26 -9.29 16.81
C LEU A 239 11.99 -9.27 17.67
N SER A 240 10.83 -9.45 17.04
CA SER A 240 9.52 -9.47 17.71
C SER A 240 9.15 -10.82 18.35
N ALA A 241 9.81 -11.92 17.97
CA ALA A 241 9.49 -13.26 18.47
C ALA A 241 9.52 -13.33 20.00
N SER A 242 8.51 -13.95 20.60
CA SER A 242 8.44 -14.17 22.05
C SER A 242 8.30 -15.66 22.35
N PHE A 243 8.95 -16.10 23.44
CA PHE A 243 8.89 -17.51 23.83
C PHE A 243 7.61 -17.80 24.60
N TYR A 244 6.90 -18.83 24.15
CA TYR A 244 5.81 -19.46 24.88
C TYR A 244 6.00 -20.98 24.84
N PRO A 245 6.02 -21.66 26.00
CA PRO A 245 6.07 -23.11 26.02
C PRO A 245 4.78 -23.66 25.39
N SER A 246 4.87 -24.76 24.65
CA SER A 246 3.73 -25.33 23.95
C SER A 246 3.75 -26.85 23.96
N GLY A 247 2.59 -27.46 24.21
CA GLY A 247 2.45 -28.91 24.33
C GLY A 247 3.04 -29.45 25.64
N SER A 248 3.17 -30.76 25.71
CA SER A 248 3.77 -31.48 26.82
C SER A 248 4.55 -32.69 26.29
N GLY A 249 5.59 -33.10 27.01
CA GLY A 249 6.40 -34.26 26.64
C GLY A 249 7.22 -34.79 27.82
N GLY A 250 7.29 -36.12 27.90
CA GLY A 250 7.93 -36.84 29.00
C GLY A 250 7.24 -36.63 30.35
N LYS A 251 7.97 -36.86 31.44
CA LYS A 251 7.43 -36.89 32.81
C LYS A 251 7.59 -35.57 33.59
N SER A 252 8.44 -34.66 33.12
CA SER A 252 8.68 -33.36 33.73
C SER A 252 8.24 -32.21 32.81
N SER A 253 7.12 -31.58 33.14
CA SER A 253 6.61 -30.41 32.40
C SER A 253 7.62 -29.26 32.39
N ARG A 254 8.33 -29.06 33.51
CA ARG A 254 9.41 -28.08 33.62
C ARG A 254 10.59 -28.44 32.73
N GLY A 255 11.07 -29.69 32.76
CA GLY A 255 12.17 -30.14 31.90
C GLY A 255 11.85 -29.90 30.43
N TYR A 256 10.63 -30.27 30.00
CA TYR A 256 10.16 -30.03 28.64
C TYR A 256 10.13 -28.55 28.25
N ALA A 257 9.58 -27.69 29.11
CA ALA A 257 9.54 -26.24 28.87
C ALA A 257 10.94 -25.61 28.82
N ASP A 258 11.86 -26.03 29.69
CA ASP A 258 13.25 -25.56 29.72
C ASP A 258 13.99 -25.99 28.43
N GLY A 259 13.78 -27.24 27.97
CA GLY A 259 14.33 -27.73 26.71
C GLY A 259 13.83 -26.93 25.49
N GLN A 260 12.53 -26.63 25.45
CA GLN A 260 11.95 -25.76 24.42
C GLN A 260 12.55 -24.36 24.45
N ARG A 261 12.72 -23.77 25.64
CA ARG A 261 13.28 -22.43 25.81
C ARG A 261 14.70 -22.36 25.27
N VAL A 262 15.54 -23.34 25.61
CA VAL A 262 16.93 -23.39 25.12
C VAL A 262 16.97 -23.52 23.60
N ALA A 263 16.22 -24.47 23.03
CA ALA A 263 16.19 -24.66 21.58
C ALA A 263 15.67 -23.43 20.83
N TRP A 264 14.59 -22.82 21.31
CA TRP A 264 14.03 -21.59 20.76
C TRP A 264 15.05 -20.44 20.82
N SER A 265 15.64 -20.18 21.99
CA SER A 265 16.60 -19.10 22.18
C SER A 265 17.81 -19.24 21.25
N LEU A 266 18.34 -20.46 21.09
CA LEU A 266 19.47 -20.71 20.20
C LEU A 266 19.11 -20.54 18.72
N ASN A 267 17.88 -20.90 18.32
CA ASN A 267 17.40 -20.68 16.95
C ASN A 267 17.23 -19.17 16.67
N ILE A 268 16.64 -18.42 17.59
CA ILE A 268 16.54 -16.95 17.47
C ILE A 268 17.94 -16.33 17.40
N ALA A 269 18.85 -16.71 18.29
CA ALA A 269 20.20 -16.18 18.32
C ALA A 269 20.96 -16.44 17.01
N ARG A 270 20.87 -17.66 16.46
CA ARG A 270 21.46 -18.01 15.17
C ARG A 270 20.85 -17.19 14.04
N GLY A 271 19.53 -17.02 14.01
CA GLY A 271 18.84 -16.22 13.00
C GLY A 271 19.28 -14.76 13.02
N LEU A 272 19.37 -14.17 14.22
CA LEU A 272 19.75 -12.77 14.40
C LEU A 272 21.19 -12.45 13.98
N GLN A 273 22.11 -13.44 14.00
CA GLN A 273 23.45 -13.24 13.45
C GLN A 273 23.42 -12.89 11.96
N GLY A 274 22.47 -13.46 11.20
CA GLY A 274 22.27 -13.14 9.78
C GLY A 274 21.55 -11.81 9.54
N CYS A 275 21.04 -11.16 10.58
CA CYS A 275 20.34 -9.88 10.51
C CYS A 275 21.23 -8.68 10.76
N TRP A 276 22.50 -8.92 11.10
CA TRP A 276 23.46 -7.85 11.37
C TRP A 276 23.64 -6.97 10.14
N VAL A 277 23.48 -5.66 10.31
CA VAL A 277 23.67 -4.69 9.23
C VAL A 277 25.09 -4.17 9.26
N GLU A 278 25.86 -4.35 8.20
CA GLU A 278 27.19 -3.77 8.11
C GLU A 278 27.09 -2.23 8.03
N VAL A 279 27.74 -1.56 8.97
CA VAL A 279 27.82 -0.10 9.01
C VAL A 279 29.15 0.30 8.37
N LEU A 280 29.10 0.65 7.09
CA LEU A 280 30.29 1.20 6.42
C LEU A 280 30.58 2.60 6.99
N PRO A 281 31.84 2.93 7.31
CA PRO A 281 32.19 4.30 7.67
C PRO A 281 31.82 5.21 6.50
N GLY A 282 31.11 6.31 6.79
CA GLY A 282 30.70 7.29 5.78
C GLY A 282 31.91 7.73 4.96
N GLY A 283 31.78 7.63 3.62
CA GLY A 283 32.75 8.17 2.68
C GLY A 283 32.70 9.67 2.60
#